data_AF-A0A382LAS1-F1
#
_entry.id   AF-A0A382LAS1-F1
#
_cell.length_a   1.000
_cell.length_b   1.000
_cell.length_c   1.000
_cell.angle_alpha   90.00
_cell.angle_beta   90.00
_cell.angle_gamma   90.00
#
_symmetry.space_group_name_H-M   'P 1'
#
loop_
_entity.id
_entity.type
_entity.pdbx_description
1 polymer ?
#
loop_
_entity_poly.entity_id
_entity_poly.type
_entity_poly.pdbx_seq_one_letter_code
_entity_poly.pdbx_strand_id
1 'polypeptide(L)'
;MDTLTGEIGNSLSRITLGFISPKTEKKMYWWGVPGLGLAGVNDFLSLFLLYYYNQILGLSAALTGLALFISVVFDAVSDPVIAYWSDRHKGEFGRRIPFMFIGIVPMSLSCLALFILRLGETQWILFAQLTVLIVVFRVSQTIFAVPRFALGVELYKEYSKRNQLIGADRIFEIFGIALCLGPIMLLMPDWDQAHLYPWAALWACCLLGWSAYLGTVKLSAVEKSLLELDRTGKVSNFSFAMLIREVKSLISNQNWMTLLIAFLFFSVNGGIQSGDSIYLNNHLFQFDPRDLFWAGPLHLGGGAIAALLTWRIATGRNKRNLVLISGGLSFVFSPLLIGLMAIDYYFGYSLVPDAGG
;
A
#
# COMPACT_ATOMS: atom_id res chain seq x y z
N MET A 1 -37.55 -3.84 32.90
CA MET A 1 -37.33 -4.65 31.67
C MET A 1 -35.85 -4.49 31.34
N ASP A 2 -35.01 -4.98 32.26
CA ASP A 2 -33.64 -4.49 32.54
C ASP A 2 -32.60 -5.62 32.51
N THR A 3 -32.67 -6.48 31.49
CA THR A 3 -31.76 -7.64 31.36
C THR A 3 -31.09 -7.74 29.98
N LEU A 4 -31.02 -6.65 29.22
CA LEU A 4 -30.30 -6.59 27.93
C LEU A 4 -29.00 -5.76 27.97
N THR A 5 -28.43 -5.54 29.16
CA THR A 5 -27.13 -4.86 29.36
C THR A 5 -26.09 -5.74 30.04
N GLY A 6 -26.27 -7.07 30.02
CA GLY A 6 -25.36 -8.03 30.64
C GLY A 6 -24.66 -8.90 29.59
N GLU A 7 -23.33 -8.88 29.60
CA GLU A 7 -22.37 -9.75 28.88
C GLU A 7 -22.44 -9.82 27.34
N ILE A 8 -23.60 -9.94 26.71
CA ILE A 8 -23.75 -10.08 25.25
C ILE A 8 -23.44 -8.76 24.54
N GLY A 9 -23.88 -7.62 25.08
CA GLY A 9 -23.53 -6.29 24.55
C GLY A 9 -22.03 -5.95 24.70
N ASN A 10 -21.39 -6.48 25.74
CA ASN A 10 -19.95 -6.31 25.98
C ASN A 10 -19.09 -7.31 25.17
N SER A 11 -19.66 -8.47 24.84
CA SER A 11 -19.08 -9.44 23.90
C SER A 11 -19.19 -8.93 22.46
N LEU A 12 -20.35 -8.39 22.08
CA LEU A 12 -20.56 -7.79 20.77
C LEU A 12 -19.71 -6.53 20.57
N SER A 13 -19.56 -5.65 21.57
CA SER A 13 -18.65 -4.50 21.47
C SER A 13 -17.17 -4.91 21.35
N ARG A 14 -16.77 -6.06 21.91
CA ARG A 14 -15.44 -6.65 21.68
C ARG A 14 -15.28 -7.27 20.29
N ILE A 15 -16.36 -7.72 19.66
CA ILE A 15 -16.36 -8.41 18.37
C ILE A 15 -16.52 -7.42 17.20
N THR A 16 -17.30 -6.35 17.33
CA THR A 16 -17.50 -5.34 16.28
C THR A 16 -16.51 -4.18 16.33
N LEU A 17 -15.83 -3.96 17.46
CA LEU A 17 -14.81 -2.91 17.65
C LEU A 17 -13.43 -3.45 18.10
N GLY A 18 -13.20 -4.76 18.01
CA GLY A 18 -11.94 -5.40 18.42
C GLY A 18 -10.69 -5.01 17.62
N PHE A 19 -10.86 -4.30 16.50
CA PHE A 19 -9.75 -3.82 15.68
C PHE A 19 -9.07 -2.57 16.23
N ILE A 20 -9.75 -1.81 17.10
CA ILE A 20 -9.23 -0.60 17.72
C ILE A 20 -9.62 -0.68 19.20
N SER A 21 -8.64 -0.95 20.06
CA SER A 21 -8.85 -0.96 21.52
C SER A 21 -9.60 0.31 21.96
N PRO A 22 -10.58 0.22 22.88
CA PRO A 22 -11.21 1.40 23.49
C PRO A 22 -10.21 2.33 24.21
N LYS A 23 -8.95 1.89 24.38
CA LYS A 23 -7.82 2.65 24.92
C LYS A 23 -6.85 3.16 23.85
N THR A 24 -7.27 3.25 22.59
CA THR A 24 -6.44 3.80 21.50
C THR A 24 -6.24 5.29 21.74
N GLU A 25 -4.99 5.70 21.91
CA GLU A 25 -4.64 7.09 22.17
C GLU A 25 -4.85 7.92 20.89
N LYS A 26 -5.28 9.18 21.05
CA LYS A 26 -5.50 10.10 19.91
C LYS A 26 -4.29 10.18 18.96
N LYS A 27 -3.07 10.02 19.47
CA LYS A 27 -1.81 10.03 18.70
C LYS A 27 -1.72 8.87 17.69
N MET A 28 -2.28 7.70 18.00
CA MET A 28 -2.27 6.54 17.10
C MET A 28 -3.11 6.81 15.84
N TYR A 29 -4.26 7.47 15.99
CA TYR A 29 -5.10 7.86 14.86
C TYR A 29 -4.42 8.91 13.98
N TRP A 30 -3.83 9.95 14.58
CA TRP A 30 -3.10 10.96 13.82
C TRP A 30 -1.93 10.37 13.03
N TRP A 31 -1.27 9.36 13.59
CA TRP A 31 -0.26 8.60 12.87
C TRP A 31 -0.87 7.80 11.73
N GLY A 32 -2.03 7.14 11.90
CA GLY A 32 -2.67 6.36 10.83
C GLY A 32 -3.27 7.19 9.67
N VAL A 33 -3.70 8.43 9.91
CA VAL A 33 -4.43 9.25 8.90
C VAL A 33 -3.73 9.35 7.54
N PRO A 34 -2.42 9.65 7.41
CA PRO A 34 -1.77 9.67 6.09
C PRO A 34 -1.75 8.33 5.36
N GLY A 35 -1.92 7.21 6.06
CA GLY A 35 -2.08 5.89 5.45
C GLY A 35 -3.27 5.83 4.50
N LEU A 36 -4.33 6.62 4.75
CA LEU A 36 -5.49 6.72 3.87
C LEU A 36 -5.10 7.11 2.45
N GLY A 37 -4.37 8.21 2.32
CA GLY A 37 -3.95 8.73 1.02
C GLY A 37 -2.80 7.95 0.42
N LEU A 38 -1.82 7.56 1.23
CA LEU A 38 -0.63 6.85 0.74
C LEU A 38 -0.98 5.47 0.17
N ALA A 39 -1.81 4.69 0.86
CA ALA A 39 -2.25 3.40 0.33
C ALA A 39 -3.16 3.58 -0.89
N GLY A 40 -4.11 4.52 -0.83
CA GLY A 40 -5.00 4.81 -1.94
C GLY A 40 -4.28 5.19 -3.23
N VAL A 41 -3.27 6.07 -3.15
CA VAL A 41 -2.51 6.48 -4.34
C VAL A 41 -1.60 5.35 -4.86
N ASN A 42 -1.03 4.53 -3.98
CA ASN A 42 -0.18 3.40 -4.40
C ASN A 42 -1.01 2.35 -5.14
N ASP A 43 -2.20 2.01 -4.64
CA ASP A 43 -3.10 1.07 -5.30
C ASP A 43 -3.66 1.65 -6.60
N PHE A 44 -4.00 2.94 -6.61
CA PHE A 44 -4.39 3.65 -7.82
C PHE A 44 -3.30 3.56 -8.92
N LEU A 45 -2.05 3.84 -8.59
CA LEU A 45 -0.95 3.70 -9.54
C LEU A 45 -0.70 2.24 -9.93
N SER A 46 -0.76 1.32 -8.97
CA SER A 46 -0.51 -0.11 -9.22
C SER A 46 -1.53 -0.70 -10.19
N LEU A 47 -2.78 -0.25 -10.10
CA LEU A 47 -3.85 -0.63 -11.02
C LEU A 47 -3.74 0.14 -12.34
N PHE A 48 -3.91 1.46 -12.33
CA PHE A 48 -4.19 2.20 -13.55
C PHE A 48 -2.96 2.57 -14.37
N LEU A 49 -1.77 2.69 -13.77
CA LEU A 49 -0.62 3.29 -14.46
C LEU A 49 -0.16 2.44 -15.65
N LEU A 50 -0.02 1.13 -15.45
CA LEU A 50 0.48 0.23 -16.49
C LEU A 50 -0.55 0.06 -17.61
N TYR A 51 -1.83 -0.02 -17.28
CA TYR A 51 -2.91 -0.05 -18.28
C TYR A 51 -2.96 1.26 -19.09
N TYR A 52 -2.92 2.41 -18.43
CA TYR A 52 -2.99 3.73 -19.08
C TYR A 52 -1.83 3.95 -20.08
N TYR A 53 -0.60 3.64 -19.68
CA TYR A 53 0.54 3.80 -20.59
C TYR A 53 0.54 2.79 -21.74
N ASN A 54 0.11 1.55 -21.50
CA ASN A 54 0.11 0.51 -22.53
C ASN A 54 -1.07 0.61 -23.50
N GLN A 55 -2.30 0.67 -22.99
CA GLN A 55 -3.52 0.57 -23.80
C GLN A 55 -3.99 1.93 -24.32
N ILE A 56 -3.87 2.99 -23.52
CA ILE A 56 -4.37 4.32 -23.90
C ILE A 56 -3.30 5.13 -24.63
N LEU A 57 -2.08 5.17 -24.09
CA LEU A 57 -0.97 5.91 -24.72
C LEU A 57 -0.19 5.08 -25.76
N GLY A 58 -0.40 3.77 -25.81
CA GLY A 58 0.24 2.88 -26.78
C GLY A 58 1.74 2.62 -26.53
N LEU A 59 2.25 2.87 -25.32
CA LEU A 59 3.63 2.53 -24.96
C LEU A 59 3.78 1.00 -24.92
N SER A 60 4.88 0.46 -25.46
CA SER A 60 5.10 -0.98 -25.39
C SER A 60 5.19 -1.47 -23.93
N ALA A 61 4.58 -2.62 -23.65
CA ALA A 61 4.59 -3.24 -22.31
C ALA A 61 6.02 -3.47 -21.78
N ALA A 62 6.97 -3.78 -22.66
CA ALA A 62 8.37 -3.95 -22.29
C ALA A 62 9.00 -2.64 -21.76
N LEU A 63 8.74 -1.51 -22.42
CA LEU A 63 9.23 -0.20 -21.97
C LEU A 63 8.53 0.26 -20.69
N THR A 64 7.22 0.06 -20.58
CA THR A 64 6.46 0.37 -19.37
C THR A 64 6.97 -0.43 -18.17
N GLY A 65 7.15 -1.74 -18.34
CA GLY A 65 7.72 -2.61 -17.30
C GLY A 65 9.15 -2.22 -16.91
N LEU A 66 9.98 -1.84 -17.89
CA LEU A 66 11.35 -1.35 -17.63
C LEU A 66 11.33 -0.04 -16.82
N ALA A 67 10.44 0.90 -17.13
CA ALA A 67 10.32 2.16 -16.39
C ALA A 67 9.90 1.90 -14.92
N LEU A 68 8.94 0.99 -14.70
CA LEU A 68 8.55 0.59 -13.36
C LEU A 68 9.68 -0.11 -12.61
N PHE A 69 10.44 -0.98 -13.27
CA PHE A 69 11.62 -1.62 -12.68
C PHE A 69 12.68 -0.60 -12.27
N ILE A 70 13.00 0.37 -13.13
CA ILE A 70 13.91 1.48 -12.79
C ILE A 70 13.41 2.21 -11.54
N SER A 71 12.10 2.48 -11.44
CA SER A 71 11.51 3.14 -10.27
C SER A 71 11.78 2.40 -8.96
N VAL A 72 11.71 1.07 -8.97
CA VAL A 72 11.96 0.21 -7.80
C VAL A 72 13.44 0.19 -7.44
N VAL A 73 14.34 0.21 -8.42
CA VAL A 73 15.79 0.31 -8.17
C VAL A 73 16.14 1.63 -7.49
N PHE A 74 15.54 2.74 -7.92
CA PHE A 74 15.74 4.04 -7.27
C PHE A 74 15.20 4.04 -5.84
N ASP A 75 14.01 3.46 -5.62
CA ASP A 75 13.38 3.32 -4.29
C ASP A 75 14.30 2.59 -3.30
N ALA A 76 14.90 1.47 -3.73
CA ALA A 76 15.83 0.67 -2.93
C ALA A 76 17.10 1.45 -2.51
N VAL A 77 17.50 2.47 -3.29
CA VAL A 77 18.65 3.34 -2.98
C VAL A 77 18.21 4.54 -2.13
N SER A 78 17.04 5.13 -2.42
CA SER A 78 16.57 6.32 -1.71
C SER A 78 16.20 6.02 -0.26
N ASP A 79 15.70 4.82 0.04
CA ASP A 79 15.27 4.40 1.37
C ASP A 79 16.37 4.54 2.45
N PRO A 80 17.55 3.91 2.32
CA PRO A 80 18.63 4.07 3.30
C PRO A 80 19.17 5.51 3.38
N VAL A 81 19.25 6.20 2.24
CA VAL A 81 19.80 7.56 2.15
C VAL A 81 18.92 8.54 2.94
N ILE A 82 17.61 8.48 2.71
CA ILE A 82 16.64 9.34 3.39
C ILE A 82 16.48 8.95 4.85
N ALA A 83 16.49 7.65 5.18
CA ALA A 83 16.48 7.19 6.58
C ALA A 83 17.62 7.86 7.37
N TYR A 84 18.85 7.74 6.86
CA TYR A 84 20.03 8.31 7.49
C TYR A 84 20.00 9.84 7.58
N TRP A 85 19.52 10.51 6.52
CA TRP A 85 19.45 11.96 6.44
C TRP A 85 18.40 12.53 7.40
N SER A 86 17.21 11.91 7.44
CA SER A 86 16.12 12.32 8.33
C SER A 86 16.47 12.15 9.81
N ASP A 87 17.28 11.13 10.17
CA ASP A 87 17.73 10.90 11.55
C ASP A 87 18.72 11.95 12.07
N ARG A 88 19.33 12.74 11.19
CA ARG A 88 20.37 13.73 11.54
C ARG A 88 19.94 15.17 11.40
N HIS A 89 18.80 15.41 10.77
CA HIS A 89 18.31 16.77 10.56
C HIS A 89 17.98 17.43 11.91
N LYS A 90 18.51 18.63 12.12
CA LYS A 90 18.24 19.45 13.30
C LYS A 90 17.60 20.75 12.80
N GLY A 91 16.28 20.76 12.72
CA GLY A 91 15.49 21.92 12.34
C GLY A 91 14.60 22.40 13.48
N GLU A 92 14.21 23.68 13.44
CA GLU A 92 13.31 24.30 14.43
C GLU A 92 11.88 23.71 14.39
N PHE A 93 11.51 23.08 13.26
CA PHE A 93 10.19 22.49 13.03
C PHE A 93 10.09 21.01 13.38
N GLY A 94 11.18 20.41 13.85
CA GLY A 94 11.27 18.97 14.08
C GLY A 94 12.44 18.34 13.33
N ARG A 95 12.73 17.07 13.62
CA ARG A 95 13.78 16.30 12.93
C ARG A 95 13.23 15.66 11.66
N ARG A 96 12.04 15.06 11.73
CA ARG A 96 11.44 14.24 10.67
C ARG A 96 10.28 14.92 9.95
N ILE A 97 9.59 15.83 10.62
CA ILE A 97 8.43 16.54 10.06
C ILE A 97 8.75 17.41 8.83
N PRO A 98 9.89 18.12 8.74
CA PRO A 98 10.23 18.87 7.52
C PRO A 98 10.28 18.00 6.27
N PHE A 99 10.84 16.79 6.37
CA PHE A 99 10.87 15.83 5.26
C PHE A 99 9.46 15.42 4.83
N MET A 100 8.60 15.11 5.80
CA MET A 100 7.22 14.76 5.51
C MET A 100 6.51 15.88 4.74
N PHE A 101 6.65 17.14 5.15
CA PHE A 101 6.05 18.25 4.38
C PHE A 101 6.63 18.40 2.98
N ILE A 102 7.95 18.27 2.83
CA ILE A 102 8.63 18.38 1.54
C ILE A 102 8.21 17.26 0.60
N GLY A 103 7.93 16.05 1.10
CA GLY A 103 7.52 14.91 0.28
C GLY A 103 6.11 15.02 -0.30
N ILE A 104 5.17 15.68 0.40
CA ILE A 104 3.74 15.71 0.02
C ILE A 104 3.53 16.35 -1.35
N VAL A 105 4.07 17.56 -1.55
CA VAL A 105 3.86 18.34 -2.78
C VAL A 105 4.41 17.66 -4.04
N PRO A 106 5.70 17.29 -4.11
CA PRO A 106 6.24 16.63 -5.29
C PRO A 106 5.58 15.27 -5.54
N MET A 107 5.24 14.51 -4.48
CA MET A 107 4.53 13.24 -4.62
C MET A 107 3.15 13.42 -5.27
N SER A 108 2.34 14.37 -4.79
CA SER A 108 1.03 14.67 -5.38
C SER A 108 1.16 15.23 -6.80
N LEU A 109 2.10 16.14 -7.05
CA LEU A 109 2.29 16.74 -8.38
C LEU A 109 2.77 15.72 -9.41
N SER A 110 3.72 14.84 -9.06
CA SER A 110 4.20 13.80 -9.96
C SER A 110 3.10 12.77 -10.28
N CYS A 111 2.29 12.40 -9.27
CA CYS A 111 1.15 11.51 -9.50
C CYS A 111 0.14 12.13 -10.48
N LEU A 112 -0.18 13.41 -10.32
CA LEU A 112 -1.07 14.11 -11.24
C LEU A 112 -0.46 14.24 -12.65
N ALA A 113 0.82 14.59 -12.72
CA ALA A 113 1.54 14.74 -13.98
C ALA A 113 1.60 13.44 -14.79
N LEU A 114 1.62 12.26 -14.15
CA LEU A 114 1.63 10.96 -14.84
C LEU A 114 0.44 10.75 -15.77
N PHE A 115 -0.72 11.36 -15.47
CA PHE A 115 -1.97 11.19 -16.23
C PHE A 115 -2.40 12.44 -17.00
N ILE A 116 -1.84 13.63 -16.69
CA ILE A 116 -2.15 14.87 -17.40
C ILE A 116 -1.14 15.19 -18.49
N LEU A 117 0.15 14.94 -18.23
CA LEU A 117 1.21 15.40 -19.11
C LEU A 117 1.32 14.51 -20.34
N ARG A 118 1.42 15.13 -21.52
CA ARG A 118 1.69 14.44 -22.79
C ARG A 118 2.78 15.18 -23.55
N LEU A 119 4.04 14.85 -23.25
CA LEU A 119 5.21 15.50 -23.84
C LEU A 119 5.43 15.13 -25.32
N GLY A 120 4.85 14.02 -25.77
CA GLY A 120 4.91 13.56 -27.15
C GLY A 120 4.31 12.17 -27.30
N GLU A 121 4.22 11.69 -28.54
CA GLU A 121 3.62 10.39 -28.87
C GLU A 121 4.65 9.30 -29.19
N THR A 122 5.93 9.68 -29.30
CA THR A 122 7.01 8.71 -29.57
C THR A 122 7.26 7.81 -28.36
N GLN A 123 7.49 6.52 -28.61
CA GLN A 123 7.78 5.50 -27.58
C GLN A 123 8.86 5.96 -26.58
N TRP A 124 9.96 6.53 -27.06
CA TRP A 124 11.05 7.00 -26.20
C TRP A 124 10.69 8.22 -25.34
N ILE A 125 9.83 9.12 -25.84
CA ILE A 125 9.37 10.28 -25.09
C ILE A 125 8.42 9.84 -23.98
N LEU A 126 7.47 8.95 -24.30
CA LEU A 126 6.56 8.36 -23.32
C LEU A 126 7.31 7.55 -22.25
N PHE A 127 8.30 6.75 -22.66
CA PHE A 127 9.17 6.02 -21.74
C PHE A 127 9.96 6.95 -20.82
N ALA A 128 10.60 7.98 -21.35
CA ALA A 128 11.36 8.94 -20.54
C ALA A 128 10.44 9.71 -19.59
N GLN A 129 9.27 10.16 -20.06
CA GLN A 129 8.26 10.82 -19.23
C GLN A 129 7.82 9.92 -18.07
N LEU A 130 7.40 8.68 -18.37
CA LEU A 130 6.98 7.71 -17.37
C LEU A 130 8.09 7.50 -16.33
N THR A 131 9.31 7.21 -16.80
CA THR A 131 10.48 6.90 -15.95
C THR A 131 10.81 8.06 -15.01
N VAL A 132 10.88 9.29 -15.52
CA VAL A 132 11.20 10.45 -14.70
C VAL A 132 10.11 10.70 -13.66
N LEU A 133 8.84 10.72 -14.09
CA LEU A 133 7.72 11.04 -13.19
C LEU A 133 7.52 9.96 -12.12
N ILE A 134 7.63 8.67 -12.46
CA ILE A 134 7.49 7.59 -11.48
C ILE A 134 8.66 7.56 -10.50
N VAL A 135 9.90 7.86 -10.94
CA VAL A 135 11.05 7.96 -10.04
C VAL A 135 10.89 9.13 -9.08
N VAL A 136 10.45 10.30 -9.57
CA VAL A 136 10.15 11.45 -8.71
C VAL A 136 9.05 11.11 -7.70
N PHE A 137 8.00 10.41 -8.12
CA PHE A 137 6.95 9.92 -7.23
C PHE A 137 7.51 9.01 -6.13
N ARG A 138 8.28 7.97 -6.50
CA ARG A 138 8.87 7.01 -5.56
C ARG A 138 9.80 7.68 -4.56
N VAL A 139 10.74 8.50 -5.02
CA VAL A 139 11.66 9.23 -4.13
C VAL A 139 10.90 10.16 -3.19
N SER A 140 9.89 10.88 -3.68
CA SER A 140 9.06 11.76 -2.84
C SER A 140 8.26 10.97 -1.80
N GLN A 141 7.76 9.80 -2.19
CA GLN A 141 7.13 8.85 -1.28
C GLN A 141 8.11 8.37 -0.21
N THR A 142 9.36 8.03 -0.54
CA THR A 142 10.38 7.68 0.45
C THR A 142 10.64 8.83 1.43
N ILE A 143 10.77 10.07 0.91
CA ILE A 143 10.96 11.29 1.72
C ILE A 143 9.84 11.44 2.76
N PHE A 144 8.62 11.02 2.43
CA PHE A 144 7.48 11.05 3.34
C PHE A 144 7.40 9.82 4.27
N ALA A 145 7.47 8.62 3.71
CA ALA A 145 7.14 7.37 4.38
C ALA A 145 8.21 6.93 5.38
N VAL A 146 9.49 7.06 5.02
CA VAL A 146 10.59 6.62 5.88
C VAL A 146 10.62 7.38 7.21
N PRO A 147 10.58 8.74 7.23
CA PRO A 147 10.54 9.49 8.49
C PRO A 147 9.25 9.22 9.29
N ARG A 148 8.12 9.01 8.61
CA ARG A 148 6.83 8.64 9.24
C ARG A 148 6.93 7.32 10.00
N PHE A 149 7.49 6.29 9.38
CA PHE A 149 7.65 4.98 10.03
C PHE A 149 8.63 5.04 11.20
N ALA A 150 9.75 5.72 11.03
CA ALA A 150 10.72 5.91 12.10
C ALA A 150 10.09 6.65 13.30
N LEU A 151 9.29 7.71 13.05
CA LEU A 151 8.56 8.43 14.09
C LEU A 151 7.55 7.52 14.82
N GLY A 152 6.89 6.62 14.10
CA GLY A 152 5.98 5.62 14.68
C GLY A 152 6.63 4.74 15.76
N VAL A 153 7.88 4.32 15.53
CA VAL A 153 8.65 3.49 16.47
C VAL A 153 9.08 4.28 17.72
N GLU A 154 9.33 5.59 17.58
CA GLU A 154 9.71 6.47 18.70
C GLU A 154 8.54 6.87 19.60
N LEU A 155 7.32 6.93 19.05
CA LEU A 155 6.12 7.31 19.81
C LEU A 155 5.81 6.35 20.97
N TYR A 156 6.13 5.06 20.83
CA TYR A 156 5.82 4.03 21.81
C TYR A 156 7.05 3.18 22.09
N LYS A 157 7.49 3.05 23.34
CA LYS A 157 8.59 2.14 23.73
C LYS A 157 8.14 0.69 23.88
N GLU A 158 6.88 0.48 24.26
CA GLU A 158 6.30 -0.85 24.48
C GLU A 158 5.96 -1.56 23.16
N TYR A 159 6.38 -2.81 23.02
CA TYR A 159 6.10 -3.63 21.83
C TYR A 159 4.60 -3.79 21.53
N SER A 160 3.78 -4.01 22.56
CA SER A 160 2.32 -4.17 22.41
C SER A 160 1.66 -2.92 21.81
N LYS A 161 2.07 -1.73 22.26
CA LYS A 161 1.56 -0.45 21.76
C LYS A 161 2.02 -0.15 20.33
N ARG A 162 3.26 -0.52 19.97
CA ARG A 162 3.75 -0.45 18.57
C ARG A 162 2.94 -1.36 17.65
N ASN A 163 2.62 -2.57 18.10
CA ASN A 163 1.80 -3.49 17.33
C ASN A 163 0.37 -2.95 17.12
N GLN A 164 -0.22 -2.32 18.14
CA GLN A 164 -1.51 -1.64 18.03
C GLN A 164 -1.45 -0.45 17.07
N LEU A 165 -0.37 0.33 17.10
CA LEU A 165 -0.15 1.45 16.19
C LEU A 165 -0.13 0.99 14.72
N ILE A 166 0.67 -0.05 14.42
CA ILE A 166 0.74 -0.63 13.07
C ILE A 166 -0.61 -1.21 12.67
N GLY A 167 -1.29 -1.92 13.56
CA GLY A 167 -2.63 -2.46 13.29
C GLY A 167 -3.65 -1.36 12.96
N ALA A 168 -3.63 -0.24 13.70
CA ALA A 168 -4.50 0.90 13.42
C ALA A 168 -4.22 1.51 12.03
N ASP A 169 -2.94 1.69 11.68
CA ASP A 169 -2.53 2.20 10.37
C ASP A 169 -2.97 1.30 9.22
N ARG A 170 -2.89 -0.02 9.36
CA ARG A 170 -3.42 -0.97 8.36
C ARG A 170 -4.91 -0.79 8.09
N ILE A 171 -5.69 -0.48 9.13
CA ILE A 171 -7.13 -0.17 8.97
C ILE A 171 -7.30 1.11 8.15
N PHE A 172 -6.53 2.16 8.46
CA PHE A 172 -6.55 3.40 7.68
C PHE A 172 -6.11 3.18 6.23
N GLU A 173 -5.09 2.37 5.97
CA GLU A 173 -4.68 2.01 4.60
C GLU A 173 -5.84 1.35 3.83
N ILE A 174 -6.48 0.35 4.43
CA ILE A 174 -7.60 -0.39 3.82
C ILE A 174 -8.78 0.54 3.51
N PHE A 175 -9.18 1.38 4.46
CA PHE A 175 -10.22 2.39 4.22
C PHE A 175 -9.78 3.42 3.17
N GLY A 176 -8.49 3.74 3.11
CA GLY A 176 -7.90 4.64 2.15
C GLY A 176 -8.01 4.15 0.72
N ILE A 177 -7.68 2.87 0.52
CA ILE A 177 -7.84 2.17 -0.76
C ILE A 177 -9.31 2.20 -1.18
N ALA A 178 -10.23 1.84 -0.28
CA ALA A 178 -11.66 1.86 -0.59
C ALA A 178 -12.19 3.27 -0.93
N LEU A 179 -11.76 4.30 -0.19
CA LEU A 179 -12.15 5.69 -0.42
C LEU A 179 -11.53 6.27 -1.70
N CYS A 180 -10.34 5.81 -2.08
CA CYS A 180 -9.67 6.22 -3.30
C CYS A 180 -10.29 5.54 -4.51
N LEU A 181 -10.30 4.20 -4.53
CA LEU A 181 -10.72 3.40 -5.68
C LEU A 181 -12.25 3.34 -5.84
N GLY A 182 -13.02 3.30 -4.75
CA GLY A 182 -14.48 3.15 -4.81
C GLY A 182 -15.16 4.18 -5.71
N PRO A 183 -14.96 5.50 -5.49
CA PRO A 183 -15.50 6.53 -6.37
C PRO A 183 -14.99 6.44 -7.80
N ILE A 184 -13.71 6.11 -8.00
CA ILE A 184 -13.10 5.97 -9.34
C ILE A 184 -13.78 4.85 -10.13
N MET A 185 -13.94 3.67 -9.52
CA MET A 185 -14.56 2.50 -10.13
C MET A 185 -16.05 2.68 -10.40
N LEU A 186 -16.77 3.41 -9.53
CA LEU A 186 -18.19 3.67 -9.72
C LEU A 186 -18.45 4.67 -10.87
N LEU A 187 -17.59 5.69 -10.99
CA LEU A 187 -17.76 6.78 -11.95
C LEU A 187 -17.19 6.45 -13.33
N MET A 188 -16.23 5.53 -13.43
CA MET A 188 -15.63 5.09 -14.69
C MET A 188 -16.48 3.99 -15.34
N PRO A 189 -17.15 4.24 -16.49
CA PRO A 189 -17.98 3.23 -17.14
C PRO A 189 -17.13 2.13 -17.79
N ASP A 190 -16.08 2.53 -18.50
CA ASP A 190 -15.19 1.63 -19.24
C ASP A 190 -13.73 2.02 -18.99
N TRP A 191 -12.83 1.05 -19.13
CA TRP A 191 -11.39 1.22 -18.96
C TRP A 191 -10.74 2.17 -19.98
N ASP A 192 -11.30 2.29 -21.19
CA ASP A 192 -10.71 3.04 -22.31
C ASP A 192 -11.05 4.54 -22.30
N GLN A 193 -11.71 5.03 -21.25
CA GLN A 193 -12.10 6.44 -21.16
C GLN A 193 -10.95 7.34 -20.68
N ALA A 194 -10.02 7.64 -21.60
CA ALA A 194 -8.80 8.43 -21.33
C ALA A 194 -9.05 9.76 -20.60
N HIS A 195 -10.19 10.42 -20.84
CA HIS A 195 -10.52 11.71 -20.22
C HIS A 195 -10.84 11.63 -18.72
N LEU A 196 -11.16 10.45 -18.18
CA LEU A 196 -11.47 10.25 -16.76
C LEU A 196 -10.24 10.03 -15.88
N TYR A 197 -9.12 9.59 -16.46
CA TYR A 197 -7.87 9.33 -15.72
C TYR A 197 -7.28 10.57 -15.03
N PRO A 198 -7.22 11.76 -15.68
CA PRO A 198 -6.85 13.00 -14.99
C PRO A 198 -7.71 13.33 -13.77
N TRP A 199 -9.02 13.12 -13.84
CA TRP A 199 -9.94 13.37 -12.73
C TRP A 199 -9.76 12.36 -11.60
N ALA A 200 -9.55 11.09 -11.95
CA ALA A 200 -9.22 10.05 -10.98
C ALA A 200 -7.88 10.33 -10.27
N ALA A 201 -6.86 10.75 -11.02
CA ALA A 201 -5.57 11.15 -10.48
C ALA A 201 -5.70 12.38 -9.57
N LEU A 202 -6.50 13.38 -9.96
CA LEU A 202 -6.78 14.55 -9.13
C LEU A 202 -7.44 14.16 -7.81
N TRP A 203 -8.44 13.29 -7.84
CA TRP A 203 -9.07 12.76 -6.62
C TRP A 203 -8.06 12.07 -5.71
N ALA A 204 -7.27 11.14 -6.25
CA ALA A 204 -6.24 10.43 -5.49
C ALA A 204 -5.20 11.40 -4.88
N CYS A 205 -4.79 12.42 -5.65
CA CYS A 205 -3.85 13.45 -5.19
C CYS A 205 -4.45 14.35 -4.11
N CYS A 206 -5.72 14.72 -4.21
CA CYS A 206 -6.42 15.50 -3.19
C CYS A 206 -6.54 14.71 -1.88
N LEU A 207 -6.91 13.42 -1.97
CA LEU A 207 -6.97 12.53 -0.80
C LEU A 207 -5.59 12.36 -0.14
N LEU A 208 -4.54 12.17 -0.96
CA LEU A 208 -3.16 12.10 -0.52
C LEU A 208 -2.73 13.39 0.18
N GLY A 209 -2.88 14.54 -0.48
CA GLY A 209 -2.50 15.84 0.05
C GLY A 209 -3.22 16.15 1.36
N TRP A 210 -4.53 15.94 1.41
CA TRP A 210 -5.35 16.17 2.60
C TRP A 210 -4.92 15.28 3.78
N SER A 211 -4.88 13.98 3.57
CA SER A 211 -4.56 13.01 4.64
C SER A 211 -3.12 13.16 5.12
N ALA A 212 -2.16 13.31 4.20
CA ALA A 212 -0.77 13.50 4.54
C ALA A 212 -0.51 14.82 5.25
N TYR A 213 -1.11 15.92 4.79
CA TYR A 213 -0.99 17.22 5.45
C TYR A 213 -1.57 17.20 6.86
N LEU A 214 -2.80 16.70 7.04
CA LEU A 214 -3.45 16.62 8.35
C LEU A 214 -2.65 15.78 9.34
N GLY A 215 -2.21 14.59 8.93
CA GLY A 215 -1.41 13.73 9.81
C GLY A 215 -0.07 14.37 10.17
N THR A 216 0.61 14.98 9.20
CA THR A 216 1.90 15.63 9.43
C THR A 216 1.79 16.82 10.38
N VAL A 217 0.79 17.70 10.20
CA VAL A 217 0.55 18.84 11.10
C VAL A 217 0.31 18.37 12.54
N LYS A 218 -0.52 17.32 12.72
CA LYS A 218 -0.83 16.79 14.05
C LYS A 218 0.35 16.06 14.68
N LEU A 219 1.18 15.39 13.89
CA LEU A 219 2.41 14.75 14.34
C LEU A 219 3.50 15.77 14.70
N SER A 220 3.53 16.94 14.05
CA SER A 220 4.49 18.02 14.38
C SER A 220 4.37 18.48 15.82
N ALA A 221 3.14 18.63 16.32
CA ALA A 221 2.90 18.99 17.72
C ALA A 221 3.44 17.91 18.69
N VAL A 222 3.41 16.63 18.29
CA VAL A 222 3.90 15.52 19.10
C VAL A 222 5.43 15.42 19.03
N GLU A 223 6.03 15.59 17.85
CA GLU A 223 7.49 15.55 17.68
C GLU A 223 8.18 16.65 18.48
N LYS A 224 7.64 17.88 18.50
CA LYS A 224 8.19 18.97 19.32
C LYS A 224 8.26 18.60 20.80
N SER A 225 7.24 17.94 21.34
CA SER A 225 7.25 17.48 22.73
C SER A 225 8.28 16.37 23.01
N LEU A 226 8.63 15.57 22.01
CA LEU A 226 9.63 14.51 22.13
C LEU A 226 11.06 15.06 22.00
N LEU A 227 11.28 16.05 21.15
CA LEU A 227 12.60 16.68 20.95
C LEU A 227 13.11 17.42 22.18
N GLU A 228 12.22 17.97 23.01
CA GLU A 228 12.60 18.57 24.29
C GLU A 228 13.21 17.56 25.26
N LEU A 229 12.89 16.27 25.13
CA LEU A 229 13.37 15.19 25.98
C LEU A 229 14.72 14.58 25.50
N ASP A 230 15.04 14.68 24.21
CA ASP A 230 16.12 13.89 23.57
C ASP A 230 17.37 14.70 23.18
N ARG A 231 17.55 15.90 23.76
CA ARG A 231 18.70 16.81 23.51
C ARG A 231 20.09 16.22 23.91
N THR A 232 20.18 14.98 24.37
CA THR A 232 21.40 14.36 24.92
C THR A 232 22.13 13.39 23.97
N GLY A 233 21.58 13.08 22.78
CA GLY A 233 22.17 12.12 21.84
C GLY A 233 23.32 12.66 20.98
N LYS A 234 24.51 12.03 21.04
CA LYS A 234 25.65 12.29 20.16
C LYS A 234 25.35 11.83 18.72
N VAL A 235 25.52 12.73 17.75
CA VAL A 235 25.34 12.41 16.32
C VAL A 235 26.71 12.10 15.70
N SER A 236 26.89 10.89 15.14
CA SER A 236 28.08 10.53 14.35
C SER A 236 27.99 11.08 12.92
N ASN A 237 29.13 11.47 12.35
CA ASN A 237 29.24 12.02 10.99
C ASN A 237 28.86 11.00 9.89
N PHE A 238 28.33 11.49 8.76
CA PHE A 238 28.06 10.69 7.55
C PHE A 238 29.29 9.93 7.08
N SER A 239 29.19 8.59 7.04
CA SER A 239 30.20 7.74 6.41
C SER A 239 29.51 6.67 5.58
N PHE A 240 29.59 6.82 4.25
CA PHE A 240 29.08 5.84 3.29
C PHE A 240 29.70 4.44 3.52
N ALA A 241 30.94 4.41 3.99
CA ALA A 241 31.63 3.18 4.37
C ALA A 241 30.97 2.47 5.56
N MET A 242 30.39 3.22 6.51
CA MET A 242 29.67 2.65 7.65
C MET A 242 28.36 1.99 7.20
N LEU A 243 27.60 2.67 6.32
CA LEU A 243 26.37 2.13 5.74
C LEU A 243 26.63 0.82 4.96
N ILE A 244 27.66 0.81 4.09
CA ILE A 244 28.05 -0.41 3.37
C ILE A 244 28.44 -1.53 4.34
N ARG A 245 29.15 -1.21 5.43
CA ARG A 245 29.56 -2.19 6.44
C ARG A 245 28.35 -2.80 7.17
N GLU A 246 27.36 -1.98 7.52
CA GLU A 246 26.12 -2.45 8.14
C GLU A 246 25.31 -3.34 7.18
N VAL A 247 25.14 -2.92 5.92
CA VAL A 247 24.49 -3.73 4.88
C VAL A 247 25.21 -5.08 4.69
N LYS A 248 26.54 -5.08 4.64
CA LYS A 248 27.33 -6.32 4.54
C LYS A 248 27.11 -7.25 5.74
N SER A 249 26.97 -6.68 6.94
CA SER A 249 26.69 -7.47 8.15
C SER A 249 25.30 -8.10 8.14
N LEU A 250 24.29 -7.40 7.63
CA LEU A 250 22.93 -7.95 7.46
C LEU A 250 22.91 -9.11 6.48
N ILE A 251 23.58 -8.96 5.33
CA ILE A 251 23.70 -10.00 4.31
C ILE A 251 24.42 -11.24 4.84
N SER A 252 25.36 -11.09 5.77
CA SER A 252 26.07 -12.22 6.39
C SER A 252 25.21 -13.04 7.36
N ASN A 253 24.07 -12.52 7.80
CA ASN A 253 23.18 -13.20 8.73
C ASN A 253 22.20 -14.12 7.99
N GLN A 254 22.38 -15.43 8.15
CA GLN A 254 21.56 -16.44 7.49
C GLN A 254 20.06 -16.31 7.81
N ASN A 255 19.70 -15.98 9.06
CA ASN A 255 18.30 -15.81 9.45
C ASN A 255 17.66 -14.61 8.74
N TRP A 256 18.40 -13.50 8.67
CA TRP A 256 17.95 -12.29 8.00
C TRP A 256 17.82 -12.53 6.48
N MET A 257 18.81 -13.17 5.87
CA MET A 257 18.78 -13.51 4.44
C MET A 257 17.62 -14.43 4.08
N THR A 258 17.32 -15.42 4.94
CA THR A 258 16.18 -16.33 4.72
C THR A 258 14.86 -15.57 4.72
N LEU A 259 14.67 -14.64 5.66
CA LEU A 259 13.48 -13.79 5.71
C LEU A 259 13.40 -12.84 4.53
N LEU A 260 14.52 -12.25 4.10
CA LEU A 260 14.60 -11.39 2.93
C LEU A 260 14.18 -12.13 1.65
N ILE A 261 14.73 -13.33 1.42
CA ILE A 261 14.41 -14.15 0.24
C ILE A 261 12.93 -14.54 0.26
N ALA A 262 12.40 -14.98 1.40
CA ALA A 262 10.98 -15.31 1.51
C ALA A 262 10.08 -14.10 1.21
N PHE A 263 10.45 -12.92 1.71
CA PHE A 263 9.74 -11.69 1.44
C PHE A 263 9.80 -11.28 -0.04
N LEU A 264 10.95 -11.44 -0.69
CA LEU A 264 11.10 -11.16 -2.13
C LEU A 264 10.15 -12.02 -2.97
N PHE A 265 10.05 -13.33 -2.70
CA PHE A 265 9.10 -14.19 -3.40
C PHE A 265 7.65 -13.78 -3.17
N PHE A 266 7.32 -13.39 -1.93
CA PHE A 266 5.99 -12.87 -1.60
C PHE A 266 5.67 -11.57 -2.35
N SER A 267 6.63 -10.63 -2.44
CA SER A 267 6.47 -9.38 -3.18
C SER A 267 6.35 -9.59 -4.70
N VAL A 268 7.10 -10.54 -5.27
CA VAL A 268 6.97 -10.90 -6.69
C VAL A 268 5.57 -11.42 -6.99
N ASN A 269 5.02 -12.30 -6.13
CA ASN A 269 3.66 -12.78 -6.27
C ASN A 269 2.63 -11.64 -6.21
N GLY A 270 2.76 -10.72 -5.25
CA GLY A 270 1.89 -9.54 -5.16
C GLY A 270 1.96 -8.64 -6.40
N GLY A 271 3.17 -8.39 -6.92
CA GLY A 271 3.37 -7.58 -8.13
C GLY A 271 2.72 -8.18 -9.37
N ILE A 272 2.91 -9.49 -9.60
CA ILE A 272 2.28 -10.22 -10.71
C ILE A 272 0.76 -10.15 -10.58
N GLN A 273 0.23 -10.43 -9.39
CA GLN A 273 -1.21 -10.39 -9.14
C GLN A 273 -1.78 -8.99 -9.41
N SER A 274 -1.13 -7.92 -8.96
CA SER A 274 -1.59 -6.55 -9.20
C SER A 274 -1.56 -6.19 -10.69
N GLY A 275 -0.48 -6.51 -11.40
CA GLY A 275 -0.29 -6.15 -12.80
C GLY A 275 -1.23 -6.88 -13.75
N ASP A 276 -1.40 -8.19 -13.56
CA ASP A 276 -2.21 -9.03 -14.45
C ASP A 276 -3.71 -8.90 -14.17
N SER A 277 -4.11 -8.46 -12.96
CA SER A 277 -5.50 -8.40 -12.55
C SER A 277 -6.38 -7.62 -13.51
N ILE A 278 -5.94 -6.45 -13.99
CA ILE A 278 -6.71 -5.63 -14.93
C ILE A 278 -6.77 -6.27 -16.30
N TYR A 279 -5.71 -6.92 -16.77
CA TYR A 279 -5.73 -7.60 -18.05
C TYR A 279 -6.67 -8.80 -18.04
N LEU A 280 -6.65 -9.59 -16.95
CA LEU A 280 -7.59 -10.68 -16.75
C LEU A 280 -9.03 -10.14 -16.67
N ASN A 281 -9.26 -9.08 -15.90
CA ASN A 281 -10.60 -8.52 -15.77
C ASN A 281 -11.12 -7.95 -17.10
N ASN A 282 -10.31 -7.19 -17.83
CA ASN A 282 -10.73 -6.55 -19.08
C ASN A 282 -10.83 -7.55 -20.25
N HIS A 283 -9.84 -8.45 -20.41
CA HIS A 283 -9.76 -9.32 -21.60
C HIS A 283 -10.31 -10.73 -21.38
N LEU A 284 -10.16 -11.30 -20.19
CA LEU A 284 -10.63 -12.67 -19.89
C LEU A 284 -12.05 -12.67 -19.33
N PHE A 285 -12.30 -11.86 -18.30
CA PHE A 285 -13.60 -11.82 -17.61
C PHE A 285 -14.58 -10.80 -18.19
N GLN A 286 -14.08 -9.83 -18.98
CA GLN A 286 -14.86 -8.74 -19.55
C GLN A 286 -15.64 -7.93 -18.49
N PHE A 287 -15.06 -7.77 -17.31
CA PHE A 287 -15.63 -6.97 -16.24
C PHE A 287 -15.29 -5.50 -16.42
N ASP A 288 -16.33 -4.67 -16.34
CA ASP A 288 -16.18 -3.23 -16.33
C ASP A 288 -15.71 -2.75 -14.95
N PRO A 289 -15.13 -1.54 -14.85
CA PRO A 289 -14.72 -0.96 -13.57
C PRO A 289 -15.85 -0.95 -12.53
N ARG A 290 -17.10 -0.77 -12.99
CA ARG A 290 -18.30 -0.77 -12.13
C ARG A 290 -18.61 -2.13 -11.51
N ASP A 291 -18.33 -3.22 -12.21
CA ASP A 291 -18.52 -4.57 -11.66
C ASP A 291 -17.47 -4.86 -10.58
N LEU A 292 -16.25 -4.37 -10.83
CA LEU A 292 -15.14 -4.45 -9.89
C LEU A 292 -15.29 -3.57 -8.66
N PHE A 293 -16.18 -2.58 -8.68
CA PHE A 293 -16.54 -1.85 -7.46
C PHE A 293 -16.96 -2.81 -6.35
N TRP A 294 -17.73 -3.85 -6.67
CA TRP A 294 -18.18 -4.85 -5.69
C TRP A 294 -17.07 -5.76 -5.18
N ALA A 295 -15.99 -5.93 -5.95
CA ALA A 295 -14.83 -6.70 -5.51
C ALA A 295 -14.21 -6.12 -4.23
N GLY A 296 -14.22 -4.79 -4.06
CA GLY A 296 -13.72 -4.13 -2.85
C GLY A 296 -14.48 -4.53 -1.58
N PRO A 297 -15.78 -4.22 -1.45
CA PRO A 297 -16.61 -4.64 -0.32
C PRO A 297 -16.62 -6.15 -0.08
N LEU A 298 -16.62 -6.95 -1.15
CA LEU A 298 -16.51 -8.41 -1.04
C LEU A 298 -15.17 -8.85 -0.46
N HIS A 299 -14.06 -8.22 -0.85
CA HIS A 299 -12.75 -8.50 -0.29
C HIS A 299 -12.67 -8.14 1.19
N LEU A 300 -13.23 -6.99 1.59
CA LEU A 300 -13.27 -6.56 3.00
C LEU A 300 -14.18 -7.46 3.85
N GLY A 301 -15.38 -7.75 3.37
CA GLY A 301 -16.34 -8.64 4.03
C GLY A 301 -15.80 -10.06 4.14
N GLY A 302 -15.24 -10.59 3.06
CA GLY A 302 -14.59 -11.90 3.01
C GLY A 302 -13.40 -11.98 3.96
N GLY A 303 -12.55 -10.95 3.99
CA GLY A 303 -11.44 -10.84 4.93
C GLY A 303 -11.89 -10.84 6.39
N ALA A 304 -12.97 -10.11 6.72
CA ALA A 304 -13.54 -10.10 8.07
C ALA A 304 -14.10 -11.49 8.47
N ILE A 305 -14.82 -12.16 7.56
CA ILE A 305 -15.32 -13.52 7.78
C ILE A 305 -14.16 -14.50 7.96
N ALA A 306 -13.14 -14.40 7.11
CA ALA A 306 -11.94 -15.24 7.17
C ALA A 306 -11.17 -15.02 8.49
N ALA A 307 -11.07 -13.79 8.98
CA ALA A 307 -10.45 -13.48 10.26
C ALA A 307 -11.23 -14.12 11.43
N LEU A 308 -12.56 -14.05 11.42
CA LEU A 308 -13.41 -14.68 12.44
C LEU A 308 -13.30 -16.21 12.43
N LEU A 309 -13.30 -16.82 11.23
CA LEU A 309 -13.11 -18.26 11.06
C LEU A 309 -11.71 -18.69 11.49
N THR A 310 -10.68 -17.95 11.09
CA THR A 310 -9.29 -18.22 11.47
C THR A 310 -9.11 -18.13 12.97
N TRP A 311 -9.70 -17.13 13.63
CA TRP A 311 -9.67 -17.04 15.09
C TRP A 311 -10.29 -18.28 15.75
N ARG A 312 -11.46 -18.72 15.30
CA ARG A 312 -12.12 -19.94 15.81
C ARG A 312 -11.31 -21.21 15.57
N ILE A 313 -10.62 -21.33 14.43
CA ILE A 313 -9.84 -22.53 14.08
C ILE A 313 -8.46 -22.49 14.77
N ALA A 314 -7.89 -21.31 14.98
CA ALA A 314 -6.56 -21.14 15.56
C ALA A 314 -6.51 -21.35 17.08
N THR A 315 -7.63 -21.20 17.80
CA THR A 315 -7.69 -21.49 19.24
C THR A 315 -7.41 -22.98 19.49
N GLY A 316 -6.29 -23.27 20.16
CA GLY A 316 -5.90 -24.64 20.55
C GLY A 316 -5.13 -25.44 19.49
N ARG A 317 -4.76 -24.85 18.34
CA ARG A 317 -4.00 -25.54 17.26
C ARG A 317 -2.60 -24.96 17.05
N ASN A 318 -1.70 -25.77 16.48
CA ASN A 318 -0.36 -25.33 16.11
C ASN A 318 -0.42 -24.37 14.90
N LYS A 319 0.05 -23.14 15.10
CA LYS A 319 0.06 -22.07 14.09
C LYS A 319 0.79 -22.46 12.80
N ARG A 320 1.87 -23.26 12.90
CA ARG A 320 2.65 -23.69 11.72
C ARG A 320 1.82 -24.58 10.79
N ASN A 321 1.09 -25.54 11.34
CA ASN A 321 0.26 -26.44 10.54
C ASN A 321 -0.91 -25.71 9.90
N LEU A 322 -1.48 -24.73 10.61
CA LEU A 322 -2.54 -23.87 10.09
C LEU A 322 -2.11 -23.09 8.85
N VAL A 323 -0.93 -22.46 8.91
CA VAL A 323 -0.37 -21.72 7.77
C VAL A 323 -0.07 -22.64 6.58
N LEU A 324 0.43 -23.86 6.83
CA LEU A 324 0.70 -24.83 5.78
C LEU A 324 -0.59 -25.32 5.10
N ILE A 325 -1.64 -25.60 5.87
CA ILE A 325 -2.94 -26.02 5.34
C ILE A 325 -3.61 -24.89 4.57
N SER A 326 -3.63 -23.66 5.12
CA SER A 326 -4.21 -22.50 4.43
C SER A 326 -3.46 -22.19 3.14
N GLY A 327 -2.13 -22.23 3.16
CA GLY A 327 -1.31 -22.06 1.95
C GLY A 327 -1.62 -23.13 0.91
N GLY A 328 -1.69 -24.41 1.31
CA GLY A 328 -2.04 -25.51 0.42
C GLY A 328 -3.42 -25.37 -0.21
N LEU A 329 -4.43 -24.95 0.57
CA LEU A 329 -5.77 -24.65 0.05
C LEU A 329 -5.74 -23.50 -0.96
N SER A 330 -5.04 -22.40 -0.66
CA SER A 330 -4.91 -21.27 -1.59
C SER A 330 -4.31 -21.68 -2.95
N PHE A 331 -3.33 -22.59 -2.97
CA PHE A 331 -2.76 -23.12 -4.21
C PHE A 331 -3.74 -23.91 -5.07
N VAL A 332 -4.74 -24.56 -4.47
CA VAL A 332 -5.75 -25.34 -5.20
C VAL A 332 -6.92 -24.47 -5.61
N PHE A 333 -7.42 -23.61 -4.70
CA PHE A 333 -8.60 -22.78 -4.94
C PHE A 333 -8.31 -21.60 -5.88
N SER A 334 -7.14 -20.98 -5.80
CA SER A 334 -6.82 -19.80 -6.61
C SER A 334 -6.86 -20.05 -8.13
N PRO A 335 -6.30 -21.15 -8.69
CA PRO A 335 -6.37 -21.42 -10.11
C PRO A 335 -7.63 -22.18 -10.54
N LEU A 336 -8.48 -22.62 -9.60
CA LEU A 336 -9.62 -23.49 -9.90
C LEU A 336 -10.56 -22.88 -10.93
N LEU A 337 -10.87 -21.58 -10.80
CA LEU A 337 -11.79 -20.89 -11.69
C LEU A 337 -11.23 -20.78 -13.12
N ILE A 338 -9.94 -20.44 -13.25
CA ILE A 338 -9.24 -20.43 -14.55
C ILE A 338 -9.18 -21.83 -15.15
N GLY A 339 -8.94 -22.85 -14.31
CA GLY A 339 -8.93 -24.25 -14.73
C GLY A 339 -10.29 -24.73 -15.25
N LEU A 340 -11.38 -24.32 -14.59
CA LEU A 340 -12.75 -24.62 -15.05
C LEU A 340 -13.07 -23.94 -16.38
N MET A 341 -12.70 -22.66 -16.54
CA MET A 341 -12.85 -21.95 -17.82
C MET A 341 -12.06 -22.61 -18.96
N ALA A 342 -10.85 -23.10 -18.67
CA ALA A 342 -10.05 -23.82 -19.66
C ALA A 342 -10.70 -25.15 -20.06
N ILE A 343 -11.31 -25.87 -19.11
CA ILE A 343 -12.04 -27.12 -19.38
C ILE A 343 -13.28 -26.82 -20.25
N ASP A 344 -14.05 -25.78 -19.93
CA ASP A 344 -15.19 -25.35 -20.73
C ASP A 344 -14.77 -25.01 -22.17
N TYR A 345 -13.65 -24.30 -22.35
CA TYR A 345 -13.11 -23.96 -23.68
C TYR A 345 -12.68 -25.18 -24.50
N TYR A 346 -11.95 -26.13 -23.90
CA TYR A 346 -11.40 -27.28 -24.63
C TYR A 346 -12.41 -28.43 -24.82
N PHE A 347 -13.33 -28.61 -23.88
CA PHE A 347 -14.26 -29.74 -23.87
C PHE A 347 -15.71 -29.34 -24.19
N GLY A 348 -16.00 -28.04 -24.34
CA GLY A 348 -17.32 -27.53 -24.73
C GLY A 348 -18.38 -27.68 -23.64
N TYR A 349 -17.97 -27.76 -22.37
CA TYR A 349 -18.89 -27.72 -21.23
C TYR A 349 -19.27 -26.27 -20.90
N SER A 350 -20.43 -26.07 -20.25
CA SER A 350 -20.92 -24.78 -19.77
C SER A 350 -21.02 -24.79 -18.24
N LEU A 351 -19.89 -25.01 -17.56
CA LEU A 351 -19.82 -25.05 -16.09
C LEU A 351 -19.75 -23.64 -15.50
N VAL A 352 -19.14 -22.71 -16.23
CA VAL A 352 -18.98 -21.29 -15.85
C VAL A 352 -19.93 -20.44 -16.72
N PRO A 353 -20.62 -19.43 -16.14
CA PRO A 353 -21.40 -18.47 -16.92
C PRO A 353 -20.54 -17.76 -17.97
N ASP A 354 -21.15 -17.36 -19.09
CA ASP A 354 -20.46 -16.58 -20.12
C ASP A 354 -19.85 -15.30 -19.53
N ALA A 355 -18.64 -14.96 -19.95
CA ALA A 355 -17.94 -13.75 -19.51
C ALA A 355 -18.72 -12.50 -19.92
N GLY A 356 -18.81 -11.50 -19.03
CA GLY A 356 -19.46 -10.21 -19.30
C GLY A 356 -20.95 -10.08 -18.95
N GLY A 357 -21.43 -10.70 -17.86
CA GLY A 357 -22.83 -10.61 -17.40
C GLY A 357 -23.02 -10.45 -15.90
#